data_AF-A0A7J9SYA0-F1
#
_entry.id   AF-A0A7J9SYA0-F1
#
_cell.length_a   1.000
_cell.length_b   1.000
_cell.length_c   1.000
_cell.angle_alpha   90.00
_cell.angle_beta   90.00
_cell.angle_gamma   90.00
#
_symmetry.space_group_name_H-M   'P 1'
#
loop_
_entity.id
_entity.type
_entity.pdbx_description
1 polymer ?
#
loop_
_entity_poly.entity_id
_entity_poly.type
_entity_poly.pdbx_seq_one_letter_code
_entity_poly.pdbx_strand_id
1 'polypeptide(L)' 'MAGVVKIKEVKGNVVLRKEDFEDLIGEMESLMETIEILSDKGLMKQINESENDIREGKVFEIKSEDDLCNLFLE' A
#
# COMPACT_ATOMS: atom_id res chain seq x y z
N MET A 1 -13.08 3.23 -5.46
CA MET A 1 -14.43 3.71 -5.06
C MET A 1 -14.24 4.36 -3.70
N ALA A 2 -14.49 5.68 -3.55
CA ALA A 2 -14.38 6.29 -2.23
C ALA A 2 -15.56 5.81 -1.37
N GLY A 3 -15.26 5.16 -0.24
CA GLY A 3 -16.28 4.71 0.72
C GLY A 3 -17.09 5.89 1.25
N VAL A 4 -18.41 5.75 1.31
CA VAL A 4 -19.29 6.82 1.82
C VAL A 4 -19.46 6.63 3.33
N VAL A 5 -18.71 7.43 4.12
CA VAL A 5 -18.85 7.46 5.58
C VAL A 5 -20.14 8.19 5.96
N LYS A 6 -21.03 7.53 6.71
CA LYS A 6 -22.29 8.16 7.16
C LYS A 6 -22.07 8.85 8.50
N ILE A 7 -22.08 10.18 8.46
CA ILE A 7 -21.89 11.04 9.63
C ILE A 7 -23.22 11.72 9.97
N LYS A 8 -23.58 11.72 11.26
CA LYS A 8 -24.72 12.49 11.76
C LYS A 8 -24.35 13.28 13.00
N GLU A 9 -24.86 14.51 13.10
CA GLU A 9 -24.78 15.28 14.33
C GLU A 9 -25.97 14.97 15.26
N VAL A 10 -25.71 14.68 16.53
CA VAL A 10 -26.71 14.47 17.57
C VAL A 10 -26.30 15.23 18.83
N LYS A 11 -27.08 16.25 19.20
CA LYS A 11 -26.85 17.10 20.40
C LYS A 11 -25.44 17.71 20.43
N GLY A 12 -24.95 18.21 19.29
CA GLY A 12 -23.59 18.78 19.17
C GLY A 12 -22.47 17.75 19.11
N ASN A 13 -22.77 16.44 19.07
CA ASN A 13 -21.79 15.38 18.92
C ASN A 13 -21.84 14.79 17.52
N VAL A 14 -20.66 14.52 16.97
CA VAL A 14 -20.52 13.75 15.72
C VAL A 14 -20.67 12.27 16.05
N VAL A 15 -21.62 11.60 15.40
CA VAL A 15 -21.90 10.18 15.57
C VAL A 15 -21.65 9.47 14.25
N LEU A 16 -20.84 8.42 14.32
CA LEU A 16 -20.51 7.52 13.23
C LEU A 16 -21.08 6.14 13.53
N ARG A 17 -21.47 5.39 12.50
CA ARG A 17 -21.66 3.94 12.69
C ARG A 17 -20.31 3.32 12.97
N LYS A 18 -20.29 2.29 13.82
CA LYS A 18 -19.06 1.59 14.18
C LYS A 18 -18.31 1.09 12.93
N GLU A 19 -19.03 0.44 12.01
CA GLU A 19 -18.49 -0.07 10.74
C GLU A 19 -17.80 1.05 9.94
N ASP A 20 -18.46 2.20 9.77
CA ASP A 20 -17.90 3.33 9.03
C ASP A 20 -16.65 3.92 9.71
N PHE A 21 -16.52 3.76 11.03
CA PHE A 21 -15.34 4.20 11.78
C PHE A 21 -14.19 3.21 11.66
N GLU A 22 -14.46 1.90 11.67
CA GLU A 22 -13.45 0.86 11.44
C GLU A 22 -12.89 0.96 10.02
N ASP A 23 -13.74 1.17 9.01
CA ASP A 23 -13.31 1.41 7.63
C ASP A 23 -12.41 2.66 7.53
N LEU A 24 -12.80 3.76 8.21
CA LEU A 24 -12.01 4.99 8.24
C LEU A 24 -10.62 4.77 8.87
N ILE A 25 -10.52 3.96 9.93
CA ILE A 25 -9.23 3.63 10.54
C ILE A 25 -8.35 2.91 9.51
N GLY A 26 -8.87 1.92 8.79
CA GLY A 26 -8.08 1.19 7.78
C GLY A 26 -7.58 2.09 6.64
N GLU A 27 -8.39 3.04 6.19
CA GLU A 27 -7.98 4.04 5.19
C GLU A 27 -6.90 4.98 5.75
N MET A 28 -7.00 5.38 7.02
CA MET A 28 -5.98 6.19 7.69
C MET A 28 -4.65 5.44 7.85
N GLU A 29 -4.68 4.16 8.21
CA GLU A 29 -3.51 3.31 8.32
C GLU A 29 -2.81 3.16 6.95
N SER A 30 -3.58 2.90 5.89
CA SER A 30 -3.07 2.82 4.51
C SER A 30 -2.41 4.13 4.05
N LEU A 31 -3.02 5.26 4.41
CA LEU A 31 -2.45 6.58 4.12
C LEU A 31 -1.16 6.83 4.91
N MET A 32 -1.13 6.46 6.19
CA MET A 32 0.07 6.58 7.01
C MET A 32 1.22 5.76 6.44
N GLU A 33 0.98 4.49 6.09
CA GLU A 33 1.97 3.62 5.44
C GLU A 33 2.49 4.26 4.15
N THR A 34 1.60 4.79 3.32
CA THR A 34 1.99 5.48 2.07
C THR A 34 2.90 6.69 2.36
N ILE A 35 2.59 7.49 3.38
CA ILE A 35 3.41 8.64 3.79
C ILE A 35 4.78 8.17 4.30
N GLU A 36 4.83 7.09 5.08
CA GLU A 36 6.07 6.50 5.58
C GLU A 36 6.96 6.06 4.41
N ILE A 37 6.42 5.35 3.43
CA ILE A 37 7.13 4.96 2.19
C ILE A 37 7.66 6.19 1.46
N LEU A 38 6.81 7.20 1.23
CA LEU A 38 7.17 8.42 0.51
C LEU A 38 8.24 9.25 1.25
N SER A 39 8.29 9.15 2.57
CA SER A 39 9.27 9.88 3.40
C SER A 39 10.67 9.28 3.32
N ASP A 40 10.79 7.98 3.03
CA ASP A 40 12.07 7.30 2.85
C ASP A 40 12.59 7.45 1.41
N LYS A 41 13.60 8.31 1.26
CA LYS A 41 14.24 8.57 -0.04
C LYS A 41 14.92 7.34 -0.64
N GLY A 42 15.48 6.46 0.20
CA GLY A 42 16.16 5.24 -0.23
C GLY A 42 15.16 4.25 -0.80
N LEU A 43 14.08 4.01 -0.05
CA LEU A 43 12.98 3.15 -0.48
C LEU A 43 12.33 3.69 -1.77
N MET A 44 12.02 4.99 -1.83
CA MET A 44 11.47 5.60 -3.04
C MET A 44 12.40 5.47 -4.25
N LYS A 45 13.71 5.55 -4.06
CA LYS A 45 14.66 5.32 -5.14
C LYS A 45 14.57 3.87 -5.65
N GLN A 46 14.54 2.88 -4.76
CA GLN A 46 14.41 1.47 -5.12
C GLN A 46 13.09 1.16 -5.83
N ILE A 47 11.98 1.76 -5.38
CA ILE A 47 10.67 1.65 -6.04
C ILE A 47 10.75 2.19 -7.47
N ASN A 48 11.31 3.39 -7.66
CA ASN A 48 11.45 4.01 -8.98
C ASN A 48 12.35 3.19 -9.92
N GLU A 49 13.46 2.64 -9.41
CA GLU A 49 14.34 1.74 -10.18
C GLU A 49 13.59 0.47 -10.59
N SER A 50 12.86 -0.15 -9.66
CA SER A 50 12.04 -1.33 -9.93
C SER A 50 10.95 -1.08 -10.97
N GLU A 51 10.26 0.07 -10.90
CA GLU A 51 9.27 0.44 -11.92
C GLU A 51 9.87 0.59 -13.31
N ASN A 52 11.09 1.14 -13.40
CA ASN A 52 11.80 1.25 -14.67
C ASN A 52 12.20 -0.13 -15.20
N ASP A 53 12.72 -1.02 -14.35
CA ASP A 53 13.07 -2.38 -14.74
C ASP A 53 11.85 -3.16 -15.26
N ILE A 54 10.70 -3.02 -14.59
CA ILE A 54 9.43 -3.61 -15.06
C ILE A 54 9.04 -3.06 -16.42
N ARG A 55 9.11 -1.73 -16.61
CA ARG A 55 8.75 -1.07 -17.87
C ARG A 55 9.66 -1.48 -19.02
N GLU A 56 10.94 -1.69 -18.75
CA GLU A 56 11.95 -2.11 -19.72
C GLU A 56 11.94 -3.63 -19.95
N GLY A 57 11.11 -4.38 -19.23
CA GLY A 57 11.03 -5.84 -19.33
C GLY A 57 12.22 -6.56 -18.70
N LYS A 58 13.00 -5.90 -17.84
CA LYS A 58 14.07 -6.48 -17.03
C LYS A 58 13.50 -7.22 -15.82
N VAL A 59 12.57 -8.13 -16.09
CA VAL A 59 11.89 -8.94 -15.08
C VAL A 59 12.28 -10.40 -15.25
N PHE A 60 12.46 -11.09 -14.13
CA PHE A 60 12.70 -12.52 -14.12
C PHE A 60 11.42 -13.21 -13.63
N GLU A 61 10.86 -14.08 -14.46
CA GLU A 61 9.66 -14.86 -14.12
C GLU A 61 10.08 -16.20 -13.50
N ILE A 62 9.69 -16.43 -12.25
CA ILE A 62 9.95 -17.68 -11.54
C ILE A 62 8.85 -18.69 -11.91
N LYS A 63 9.20 -19.81 -12.55
CA LYS A 63 8.24 -20.84 -13.00
C LYS A 63 8.36 -22.16 -12.26
N SER A 64 9.48 -22.36 -11.57
CA SER A 64 9.82 -23.60 -10.90
C SER A 64 10.54 -23.35 -9.58
N GLU A 65 10.60 -24.38 -8.73
CA GLU A 65 11.39 -24.35 -7.50
C GLU A 65 12.88 -24.16 -7.81
N ASP A 66 13.36 -24.74 -8.92
CA ASP A 66 14.75 -24.58 -9.37
C ASP A 66 15.06 -23.11 -9.71
N ASP A 67 14.15 -22.40 -10.38
CA ASP A 67 14.29 -20.96 -10.66
C ASP A 67 14.42 -20.15 -9.36
N LEU A 68 13.67 -20.53 -8.32
CA LEU A 68 13.73 -19.89 -7.01
C LEU A 68 15.04 -20.19 -6.30
N CYS A 69 15.54 -21.43 -6.35
CA CYS A 69 16.82 -21.80 -5.76
C CYS A 69 17.99 -21.06 -6.42
N ASN A 70 17.91 -20.83 -7.75
CA ASN A 70 18.95 -20.13 -8.50
C ASN A 70 19.00 -18.61 -8.27
N LEU A 71 17.97 -18.00 -7.67
CA LEU A 71 17.96 -16.56 -7.35
C LEU A 71 18.92 -16.16 -6.24
N PHE A 72 19.33 -17.11 -5.40
CA PHE A 72 20.16 -16.86 -4.20
C PHE A 72 21.56 -17.48 -4.30
N LEU A 73 21.92 -18.02 -5.46
CA LEU A 73 23.22 -18.62 -5.73
C LEU A 73 24.01 -17.64 -6.63
N GLU A 74 24.80 -16.78 -5.99
CA GLU A 74 25.82 -15.93 -6.65
C GLU A 74 27.02 -16.74 -7.17
#